data_AF-A0ABD1X4M0-F1
#
_entry.id   AF-A0ABD1X4M0-F1
#
_cell.length_a   1.000
_cell.length_b   1.000
_cell.length_c   1.000
_cell.angle_alpha   90.00
_cell.angle_beta   90.00
_cell.angle_gamma   90.00
#
_symmetry.space_group_name_H-M   'P 1'
#
loop_
_entity.id
_entity.type
_entity.pdbx_description
1 polymer ?
#
loop_
_entity_poly.entity_id
_entity_poly.type
_entity_poly.pdbx_seq_one_letter_code
_entity_poly.pdbx_strand_id
1 'polypeptide(L)'
;MYLSTPTKIAIIDHEKKRTYVLRKEGMPDAVVWNPWDKKAKALPDLGNEDYKTMLCVDSAAIETAIILKPFEEWKGRQELSTVSSSYCSGQLDPRKVLHGFS
;
A
#
# COMPACT_ATOMS: atom_id res chain seq x y z
N MET A 1 -1.06 -5.57 -8.62
CA MET A 1 -0.40 -4.32 -9.05
C MET A 1 -1.49 -3.35 -9.45
N TYR A 2 -1.32 -2.07 -9.13
CA TYR A 2 -2.24 -1.00 -9.49
C TYR A 2 -1.48 0.04 -10.31
N LEU A 3 -1.97 0.30 -11.51
CA LEU A 3 -1.32 1.21 -12.45
C LEU A 3 -1.81 2.64 -12.22
N SER A 4 -0.94 3.63 -12.45
CA SER A 4 -1.30 5.07 -12.43
C SER A 4 -2.10 5.48 -11.18
N THR A 5 -1.62 5.07 -10.01
CA THR A 5 -2.29 5.33 -8.73
C THR A 5 -2.04 6.76 -8.23
N PRO A 6 -2.96 7.32 -7.42
CA PRO A 6 -2.74 8.59 -6.74
C PRO A 6 -1.43 8.61 -5.94
N THR A 7 -0.85 9.80 -5.76
CA THR A 7 0.41 9.98 -5.02
C THR A 7 0.28 9.74 -3.52
N LYS A 8 -0.94 9.65 -2.98
CA LYS A 8 -1.22 9.37 -1.57
C LYS A 8 -2.03 8.09 -1.45
N ILE A 9 -1.52 7.14 -0.67
CA ILE A 9 -2.19 5.86 -0.37
C ILE A 9 -2.39 5.78 1.15
N ALA A 10 -3.60 5.39 1.57
CA ALA A 10 -3.94 5.22 2.97
C ALA A 10 -4.14 3.73 3.28
N ILE A 11 -3.47 3.25 4.33
CA ILE A 11 -3.60 1.89 4.86
C ILE A 11 -4.26 2.00 6.22
N ILE A 12 -5.50 1.52 6.33
CA ILE A 12 -6.33 1.68 7.51
C ILE A 12 -6.24 0.41 8.36
N ASP A 13 -5.66 0.54 9.54
CA ASP A 13 -5.58 -0.51 10.55
C ASP A 13 -6.67 -0.22 11.60
N HIS A 14 -7.83 -0.83 11.38
CA HIS A 14 -9.01 -0.63 12.24
C HIS A 14 -8.79 -1.14 13.66
N GLU A 15 -8.11 -2.28 13.81
CA GLU A 15 -7.84 -2.89 15.12
C GLU A 15 -6.97 -1.97 15.98
N LYS A 16 -5.89 -1.43 15.41
CA LYS A 16 -4.98 -0.53 16.12
C LYS A 16 -5.36 0.94 16.00
N LYS A 17 -6.53 1.24 15.43
CA LYS A 17 -7.10 2.60 15.28
C LYS A 17 -6.10 3.61 14.70
N ARG A 18 -5.31 3.18 13.73
CA ARG A 18 -4.27 4.00 13.09
C ARG A 18 -4.38 3.92 11.57
N THR A 19 -3.86 4.95 10.90
CA THR A 19 -3.74 4.95 9.45
C THR A 19 -2.30 5.23 9.10
N TYR A 20 -1.71 4.36 8.27
CA TYR A 20 -0.46 4.67 7.61
C TYR A 20 -0.77 5.44 6.32
N VAL A 21 -0.08 6.56 6.14
CA VAL A 21 -0.16 7.35 4.92
C VAL A 21 1.18 7.22 4.20
N LEU A 22 1.13 6.59 3.04
CA LEU A 22 2.23 6.50 2.10
C LEU A 22 2.08 7.61 1.06
N ARG A 23 3.14 8.39 0.86
CA ARG A 23 3.23 9.38 -0.22
C ARG A 23 4.33 9.00 -1.18
N LYS A 24 4.06 9.09 -2.48
CA LYS A 24 4.98 8.70 -3.54
C LYS A 24 5.20 9.80 -4.57
N GLU A 25 6.46 9.94 -4.99
CA GLU A 25 6.91 10.86 -6.03
C GLU A 25 7.84 10.11 -6.99
N GLY A 26 7.80 10.46 -8.28
CA GLY A 26 8.60 9.82 -9.33
C GLY A 26 8.16 8.41 -9.75
N MET A 27 7.19 7.81 -9.04
CA MET A 27 6.70 6.45 -9.23
C MET A 27 5.17 6.44 -9.44
N PRO A 28 4.66 6.12 -10.65
CA PRO A 28 3.24 6.21 -10.97
C PRO A 28 2.39 5.06 -10.41
N ASP A 29 2.99 3.89 -10.20
CA ASP A 29 2.28 2.65 -9.87
C ASP A 29 2.39 2.32 -8.38
N ALA A 30 1.58 1.35 -7.95
CA ALA A 30 1.67 0.79 -6.61
C ALA A 30 1.51 -0.73 -6.61
N VAL A 31 2.22 -1.38 -5.69
CA VAL A 31 2.08 -2.81 -5.43
C VAL A 31 1.50 -2.99 -4.03
N VAL A 32 0.56 -3.92 -3.91
CA VAL A 32 0.05 -4.38 -2.61
C VAL A 32 0.31 -5.88 -2.57
N TRP A 33 1.01 -6.34 -1.54
CA TRP A 33 1.41 -7.74 -1.46
C TRP A 33 1.42 -8.27 -0.02
N ASN A 34 0.96 -9.52 0.10
CA ASN A 34 1.07 -10.34 1.29
C ASN A 34 1.35 -11.78 0.82
N PRO A 35 2.33 -12.51 1.41
CA PRO A 35 2.68 -13.84 0.95
C PRO A 35 1.58 -14.87 1.19
N TRP A 36 0.74 -14.64 2.20
CA TRP A 36 -0.19 -15.62 2.73
C TRP A 36 0.50 -16.91 3.21
N ASP A 37 -0.28 -17.83 3.76
CA ASP A 37 0.20 -19.01 4.50
C ASP A 37 1.28 -19.83 3.76
N LYS A 38 0.95 -20.35 2.57
CA LYS A 38 1.83 -21.27 1.84
C LYS A 38 3.17 -20.62 1.47
N LYS A 39 3.17 -19.36 1.05
CA LYS A 39 4.38 -18.67 0.64
C LYS A 39 5.18 -18.19 1.84
N ALA A 40 4.53 -17.79 2.93
CA ALA A 40 5.21 -17.41 4.17
C ALA A 40 6.06 -18.56 4.72
N LYS A 41 5.50 -19.78 4.79
CA LYS A 41 6.21 -21.00 5.20
C LYS A 41 7.42 -21.36 4.31
N ALA A 42 7.48 -20.84 3.09
CA ALA A 42 8.57 -21.08 2.15
C ALA A 42 9.65 -19.99 2.19
N LEU A 43 9.43 -18.88 2.91
CA LEU A 43 10.39 -17.80 3.09
C LEU A 43 11.19 -18.05 4.37
N PRO A 44 12.49 -18.38 4.30
CA PRO A 44 13.26 -18.81 5.47
C PRO A 44 13.48 -17.68 6.50
N ASP A 45 13.31 -16.43 6.08
CA ASP A 45 13.46 -15.21 6.88
C ASP A 45 12.13 -14.65 7.39
N LEU A 46 11.01 -15.30 7.10
CA LEU A 46 9.67 -14.90 7.55
C LEU A 46 9.04 -16.00 8.42
N GLY A 47 8.55 -15.66 9.60
CA GLY A 47 7.83 -16.60 10.46
C GLY A 47 6.55 -17.12 9.78
N ASN A 48 6.20 -18.38 10.05
CA ASN A 48 5.04 -19.05 9.45
C ASN A 48 3.72 -18.24 9.56
N GLU A 49 3.57 -17.44 10.61
CA GLU A 49 2.37 -16.67 10.90
C GLU A 49 2.57 -15.14 10.72
N ASP A 50 3.76 -14.68 10.38
CA ASP A 50 4.10 -13.25 10.30
C ASP A 50 3.26 -12.54 9.23
N TYR A 51 2.88 -13.25 8.17
CA TYR A 51 1.99 -12.74 7.12
C TYR A 51 0.67 -12.18 7.67
N LYS A 52 0.20 -12.62 8.85
CA LYS A 52 -1.03 -12.10 9.47
C LYS A 52 -0.88 -10.68 10.00
N THR A 53 0.35 -10.24 10.27
CA THR A 53 0.62 -8.95 10.91
C THR A 53 1.44 -7.99 10.02
N MET A 54 1.63 -8.35 8.75
CA MET A 54 2.33 -7.53 7.76
C MET A 54 1.51 -7.28 6.48
N LEU A 55 1.84 -6.19 5.79
CA LEU A 55 1.37 -5.90 4.44
C LEU A 55 2.47 -5.08 3.75
N CYS A 56 2.86 -5.45 2.54
CA CYS A 56 3.71 -4.62 1.70
C CYS A 56 2.84 -3.69 0.86
N VAL A 57 3.16 -2.40 0.90
CA VAL A 57 2.59 -1.38 0.00
C VAL A 57 3.76 -0.57 -0.53
N ASP A 58 4.04 -0.75 -1.82
CA ASP A 58 5.26 -0.24 -2.45
C ASP A 58 4.92 0.76 -3.54
N SER A 59 5.64 1.87 -3.56
CA SER A 59 5.68 2.81 -4.69
C SER A 59 6.46 2.16 -5.82
N ALA A 60 5.95 2.24 -7.05
CA ALA A 60 6.59 1.58 -8.17
C ALA A 60 6.48 2.32 -9.50
N ALA A 61 7.33 1.96 -10.46
CA ALA A 61 7.24 2.33 -11.87
C ALA A 61 7.42 1.04 -12.68
N ILE A 62 6.32 0.35 -13.00
CA ILE A 62 6.37 -1.02 -13.53
C ILE A 62 5.80 -1.09 -14.94
N GLU A 63 4.67 -0.43 -15.20
CA GLU A 63 4.04 -0.48 -16.53
C GLU A 63 4.89 0.24 -17.58
N THR A 64 5.34 1.45 -17.23
CA THR A 64 6.17 2.27 -18.12
C THR A 64 7.58 2.33 -17.57
N ALA A 65 8.53 1.77 -18.32
CA ALA A 65 9.94 1.82 -17.97
C ALA A 65 10.45 3.27 -17.95
N ILE A 66 11.20 3.61 -16.90
CA ILE A 66 11.96 4.86 -16.84
C ILE A 66 13.23 4.67 -17.66
N ILE A 67 13.37 5.44 -18.75
CA ILE A 67 14.53 5.40 -19.65
C ILE A 67 15.37 6.64 -19.39
N LEU A 68 16.67 6.47 -19.11
CA LEU A 68 17.62 7.55 -18.91
C LEU A 68 18.64 7.57 -20.04
N LYS A 69 18.87 8.75 -20.62
CA LYS A 69 19.97 9.05 -21.55
C LYS A 69 21.25 9.41 -20.77
N PRO A 70 22.41 9.47 -21.44
CA PRO A 70 23.64 9.94 -20.80
C PRO A 70 23.41 11.29 -20.10
N PHE A 71 23.88 11.38 -18.86
CA PHE A 71 23.77 12.55 -17.97
C PHE A 71 22.36 12.88 -17.45
N GLU A 72 21.34 12.06 -17.72
CA GLU A 72 20.04 12.19 -17.06
C GLU A 72 20.01 11.51 -15.69
N GLU A 73 19.16 12.02 -14.80
CA GLU A 73 18.94 11.48 -13.45
C GLU A 73 17.44 11.23 -13.25
N TRP A 74 17.11 10.13 -12.57
CA TRP A 74 15.76 9.91 -12.05
C TRP A 74 15.78 9.85 -10.53
N LYS A 75 14.74 10.40 -9.91
CA LYS A 75 14.51 10.34 -8.46
C LYS A 75 13.11 9.81 -8.17
N GLY A 76 13.06 8.81 -7.32
CA GLY A 76 11.84 8.35 -6.68
C GLY A 76 11.89 8.66 -5.18
N ARG A 77 10.73 8.96 -4.59
CA ARG A 77 10.60 9.12 -3.14
C ARG A 77 9.38 8.38 -2.65
N GLN A 78 9.53 7.69 -1.53
CA GLN A 78 8.44 7.15 -0.74
C GLN A 78 8.57 7.68 0.68
N GLU A 79 7.49 8.26 1.17
CA GLU A 79 7.38 8.70 2.57
C GLU A 79 6.30 7.89 3.26
N LEU A 80 6.59 7.45 4.48
CA LEU A 80 5.63 6.77 5.33
C LEU A 80 5.41 7.60 6.59
N SER A 81 4.15 7.86 6.89
CA SER A 81 3.74 8.56 8.11
C SER A 81 2.57 7.84 8.77
N THR A 82 2.41 8.00 10.08
CA THR A 82 1.26 7.45 10.82
C THR A 82 0.40 8.60 11.30
N VAL A 83 -0.91 8.49 11.14
CA VAL A 83 -1.89 9.40 11.71
C VAL A 83 -2.93 8.62 12.50
N SER A 84 -3.54 9.27 13.51
CA SER A 84 -4.69 8.71 14.20
C SER A 84 -5.81 8.44 13.18
N SER A 85 -6.42 7.26 13.25
CA SER A 85 -7.52 6.94 12.34
C SER A 85 -8.79 7.67 12.78
N SER A 86 -9.20 8.68 12.01
CA SER A 86 -10.56 9.26 12.12
C SER A 86 -11.62 8.36 11.49
N TYR A 87 -11.21 7.36 10.70
CA TYR A 87 -12.06 6.34 10.04
C TYR A 87 -12.58 5.26 11.01
N CYS A 88 -12.46 5.48 12.33
CA CYS A 88 -13.02 4.62 13.37
C CYS A 88 -14.47 4.97 13.76
N SER A 89 -15.16 5.85 13.02
CA SER A 89 -16.52 6.32 13.33
C SER A 89 -17.64 5.36 12.97
N GLY A 90 -17.35 4.15 12.44
CA GLY A 90 -18.38 3.21 11.99
C GLY A 90 -19.16 3.66 10.74
N GLN A 91 -18.68 4.69 10.03
CA GLN A 91 -19.37 5.26 8.86
C GLN A 91 -19.17 4.50 7.55
N LEU A 92 -18.37 3.43 7.53
CA LEU A 92 -18.24 2.53 6.38
C LEU A 92 -18.70 1.13 6.77
N ASP A 93 -20.02 0.96 6.83
CA ASP A 93 -20.63 -0.37 6.71
C ASP A 93 -20.39 -0.84 5.26
N PRO A 94 -19.67 -1.98 5.03
CA PRO A 94 -19.42 -2.51 3.69
C PRO A 94 -20.68 -2.69 2.84
N ARG A 95 -21.84 -2.92 3.48
CA ARG A 95 -23.14 -3.03 2.80
C ARG A 95 -23.64 -1.69 2.26
N LYS A 96 -23.32 -0.57 2.91
CA LYS A 96 -23.68 0.80 2.46
C LYS A 96 -22.82 1.27 1.29
N VAL A 97 -21.56 0.82 1.22
CA VAL A 97 -20.66 1.13 0.10
C VAL A 97 -21.09 0.41 -1.18
N LEU A 98 -21.64 -0.81 -1.08
CA LEU A 98 -22.06 -1.61 -2.24
C LEU A 98 -23.45 -1.25 -2.77
N HIS A 99 -24.36 -0.73 -1.93
CA HIS A 99 -25.76 -0.50 -2.31
C HIS A 99 -26.18 0.98 -2.35
N GLY A 100 -25.27 1.92 -2.05
CA GLY A 100 -25.57 3.35 -2.05
C GLY A 100 -26.48 3.77 -0.88
N PHE A 101 -26.45 5.06 -0.53
CA PHE A 101 -27.36 5.61 0.48
C PHE A 101 -28.74 5.80 -0.16
N SER A 102 -29.76 5.13 0.37
CA SER A 102 -31.15 5.50 0.15
C SER A 102 -31.52 6.74 0.97
#